data_AF-A0A8J6B504-F1
#
_entry.id   AF-A0A8J6B504-F1
#
_cell.length_a   1.000
_cell.length_b   1.000
_cell.length_c   1.000
_cell.angle_alpha   90.00
_cell.angle_beta   90.00
_cell.angle_gamma   90.00
#
_symmetry.space_group_name_H-M   'P 1'
#
loop_
_entity.id
_entity.type
_entity.pdbx_description
1 polymer ?
#
loop_
_entity_poly.entity_id
_entity_poly.type
_entity_poly.pdbx_seq_one_letter_code
_entity_poly.pdbx_strand_id
1 'polypeptide(L)' 'MASMASLFQCSDPKKWAQVCEIYWEVVATKGAKQKKGLLELDRWYQEELPAHIAARPQKSLTLEEMVKLMEWKLM' A
#
# COMPACT_ATOMS: atom_id res chain seq x y z
N MET A 1 30.65 2.67 14.44
CA MET A 1 29.39 1.90 14.57
C MET A 1 28.28 2.82 14.09
N ALA A 2 27.82 2.68 12.84
CA ALA A 2 26.74 3.52 12.32
C ALA A 2 25.47 3.22 13.14
N SER A 3 24.91 4.23 13.81
CA SER A 3 23.63 4.05 14.48
C SER A 3 22.61 3.66 13.41
N MET A 4 21.86 2.59 13.66
CA MET A 4 20.73 2.23 12.83
C MET A 4 19.62 3.23 13.14
N ALA A 5 19.76 4.47 12.64
CA ALA A 5 18.68 5.43 12.67
C ALA A 5 17.48 4.75 12.00
N SER A 6 16.33 4.76 12.68
CA SER A 6 15.12 4.15 12.14
C SER A 6 14.81 4.78 10.78
N LEU A 7 14.17 4.05 9.87
CA LEU A 7 13.78 4.60 8.57
C LEU A 7 13.05 5.96 8.72
N PHE A 8 12.22 6.09 9.76
CA PHE A 8 11.49 7.31 10.07
C PHE A 8 12.35 8.48 10.60
N GLN A 9 13.59 8.22 11.01
CA GLN A 9 14.58 9.26 11.36
C GLN A 9 15.51 9.59 10.18
N CYS A 10 15.34 8.92 9.04
CA CYS A 10 16.21 9.09 7.88
C CYS A 10 15.70 10.23 6.97
N SER A 11 16.55 11.23 6.72
CA SER A 11 16.28 12.32 5.78
C SER A 11 16.85 12.10 4.38
N ASP A 12 17.48 10.95 4.11
CA ASP A 12 18.12 10.64 2.82
C ASP A 12 17.09 10.08 1.81
N PRO A 13 16.76 10.82 0.74
CA PRO A 13 15.76 10.39 -0.25
C PRO A 13 16.14 9.09 -0.97
N LYS A 14 17.44 8.80 -1.14
CA LYS A 14 17.88 7.58 -1.84
C LYS A 14 17.54 6.32 -1.04
N LYS A 15 17.66 6.40 0.29
CA LYS A 15 17.26 5.31 1.19
C LYS A 15 15.75 5.09 1.16
N TRP A 16 14.96 6.16 1.10
CA TRP A 16 13.51 6.05 0.94
C TRP A 16 13.14 5.39 -0.40
N ALA A 17 13.75 5.81 -1.51
CA ALA A 17 13.54 5.20 -2.81
C ALA A 17 13.86 3.69 -2.78
N GLN A 18 15.00 3.29 -2.21
CA GLN A 18 15.37 1.88 -2.07
C GLN A 18 14.34 1.06 -1.28
N VAL A 19 13.74 1.62 -0.23
CA VAL A 19 12.69 0.93 0.53
C VAL A 19 11.39 0.84 -0.27
N CYS A 20 11.06 1.85 -1.06
CA CYS A 20 9.89 1.81 -1.96
C CYS A 20 10.01 0.69 -3.00
N GLU A 21 11.21 0.44 -3.54
CA GLU A 21 11.43 -0.65 -4.51
C GLU A 21 11.08 -2.04 -3.95
N ILE A 22 11.28 -2.26 -2.64
CA ILE A 22 11.00 -3.55 -1.99
C ILE A 22 9.62 -3.62 -1.32
N TYR A 23 8.77 -2.60 -1.50
CA TYR A 23 7.48 -2.50 -0.83
C TYR A 23 6.62 -3.76 -1.02
N TRP A 24 6.47 -4.22 -2.26
CA TRP A 24 5.64 -5.37 -2.59
C TRP A 24 6.20 -6.69 -2.02
N GLU A 25 7.52 -6.85 -1.96
CA GLU A 25 8.14 -8.01 -1.33
C GLU A 25 7.83 -8.08 0.17
N VAL A 26 7.87 -6.93 0.84
CA VAL A 26 7.54 -6.81 2.26
C VAL A 26 6.06 -7.10 2.50
N VAL A 27 5.17 -6.52 1.70
CA VAL A 27 3.71 -6.76 1.80
C VAL A 27 3.39 -8.23 1.54
N ALA A 28 3.97 -8.85 0.51
CA ALA A 28 3.78 -10.27 0.22
C ALA A 28 4.24 -11.15 1.40
N THR A 29 5.43 -10.86 1.96
CA THR A 29 5.98 -11.58 3.12
C THR A 29 5.09 -11.45 4.36
N LYS A 30 4.54 -10.26 4.60
CA LYS A 30 3.66 -9.98 5.75
C LYS A 30 2.27 -10.59 5.56
N GLY A 31 1.70 -10.46 4.36
CA GLY A 31 0.41 -11.04 3.98
C GLY A 31 0.39 -12.56 4.12
N ALA A 32 1.46 -13.23 3.68
CA ALA A 32 1.61 -14.68 3.82
C ALA A 32 1.55 -15.17 5.28
N LYS A 33 2.03 -14.34 6.22
CA LYS A 33 2.14 -14.72 7.64
C LYS A 33 0.93 -14.34 8.49
N GLN A 34 0.23 -13.25 8.16
CA GLN A 34 -0.73 -12.64 9.08
C GLN A 34 -2.11 -12.38 8.47
N LYS A 35 -2.21 -12.15 7.15
CA LYS A 35 -3.41 -11.58 6.51
C LYS A 35 -3.52 -12.06 5.05
N LYS A 36 -4.16 -13.21 4.83
CA LYS A 36 -4.42 -13.75 3.47
C LYS A 36 -5.22 -12.73 2.66
N GLY A 37 -4.77 -12.39 1.45
CA GLY A 37 -5.44 -11.40 0.59
C GLY A 37 -4.91 -9.97 0.72
N LEU A 38 -3.97 -9.71 1.66
CA LEU A 38 -3.44 -8.36 1.88
C LEU A 38 -2.73 -7.80 0.63
N LEU A 39 -1.95 -8.63 -0.08
CA LEU A 39 -1.19 -8.18 -1.25
C LEU A 39 -2.14 -7.71 -2.36
N GLU A 40 -3.19 -8.48 -2.61
CA GLU A 40 -4.18 -8.19 -3.65
C GLU A 40 -4.99 -6.94 -3.31
N LEU A 41 -5.42 -6.80 -2.05
CA LEU A 41 -6.17 -5.63 -1.60
C LEU A 41 -5.32 -4.36 -1.61
N ASP A 42 -4.06 -4.46 -1.20
CA ASP A 42 -3.14 -3.31 -1.16
C ASP A 42 -2.74 -2.87 -2.57
N ARG A 43 -2.55 -3.83 -3.50
CA ARG A 43 -2.36 -3.53 -4.92
C ARG A 43 -3.56 -2.86 -5.54
N TRP A 44 -4.76 -3.39 -5.29
CA TRP A 44 -5.99 -2.77 -5.76
C TRP A 44 -6.13 -1.33 -5.24
N TYR A 45 -5.85 -1.10 -3.95
CA TYR A 45 -5.96 0.22 -3.34
C TYR A 45 -4.95 1.23 -3.90
N GLN A 46 -3.69 0.84 -4.14
CA GLN A 46 -2.64 1.75 -4.60
C GLN A 46 -2.58 1.94 -6.12
N GLU A 47 -2.84 0.88 -6.91
CA GLU A 47 -2.61 0.88 -8.36
C GLU A 47 -3.92 1.02 -9.15
N GLU A 48 -5.01 0.35 -8.73
CA GLU A 48 -6.24 0.25 -9.53
C GLU A 48 -7.28 1.30 -9.17
N LEU A 49 -7.60 1.43 -7.87
CA LEU A 49 -8.65 2.33 -7.38
C LEU A 49 -8.41 3.80 -7.80
N PRO A 50 -7.19 4.36 -7.71
CA PRO A 50 -6.95 5.74 -8.12
C PRO A 50 -7.18 5.94 -9.63
N ALA A 51 -6.77 4.97 -10.46
CA ALA A 51 -6.99 5.00 -11.89
C ALA A 51 -8.48 4.95 -12.24
N HIS A 52 -9.25 4.09 -11.57
CA HIS A 52 -10.69 3.99 -11.75
C HIS A 52 -11.42 5.27 -11.33
N ILE A 53 -11.05 5.89 -10.21
CA ILE A 53 -11.64 7.16 -9.76
C ILE A 53 -11.28 8.29 -10.73
N ALA A 54 -10.04 8.35 -11.20
CA ALA A 54 -9.57 9.39 -12.11
C ALA A 54 -10.29 9.36 -13.47
N ALA A 55 -10.63 8.16 -13.96
CA ALA A 55 -11.35 7.96 -15.21
C ALA A 55 -12.83 8.38 -15.17
N ARG A 56 -13.40 8.64 -13.98
CA ARG A 56 -14.82 8.98 -13.83
C ARG A 56 -15.09 10.46 -14.04
N PRO A 57 -16.26 10.82 -14.61
CA PRO A 57 -16.73 12.21 -14.62
C PRO A 57 -16.85 12.80 -13.22
N GLN A 58 -17.40 12.03 -12.27
CA GLN A 58 -17.46 12.36 -10.86
C GLN A 58 -16.50 11.46 -10.07
N LYS A 59 -15.52 12.08 -9.40
CA LYS A 59 -14.46 11.40 -8.65
C LYS A 59 -14.98 10.96 -7.28
N SER A 60 -15.85 9.95 -7.27
CA SER A 60 -16.43 9.37 -6.07
C SER A 60 -16.23 7.86 -6.03
N LEU A 61 -16.29 7.30 -4.82
CA LEU A 61 -16.32 5.86 -4.59
C LEU A 61 -17.71 5.29 -4.85
N THR A 62 -17.79 4.08 -5.38
CA THR A 62 -19.02 3.28 -5.38
C THR A 62 -19.20 2.60 -4.02
N LEU A 63 -20.40 2.09 -3.76
CA LEU A 63 -20.65 1.28 -2.56
C LEU A 63 -19.74 0.05 -2.51
N GLU A 64 -19.55 -0.63 -3.65
CA GLU A 64 -18.69 -1.82 -3.74
C GLU A 64 -17.23 -1.50 -3.42
N GLU A 65 -16.71 -0.39 -3.94
CA GLU A 65 -15.36 0.06 -3.61
C GLU A 65 -15.23 0.48 -2.15
N MET A 66 -16.27 1.08 -1.58
CA MET A 66 -16.30 1.41 -0.15
C MET A 66 -16.25 0.15 0.70
N VAL A 67 -17.02 -0.89 0.36
CA VAL A 67 -16.98 -2.19 1.05
C VAL A 67 -15.59 -2.81 0.94
N LYS A 68 -15.02 -2.87 -0.26
CA LYS A 68 -13.67 -3.42 -0.49
C LYS A 68 -12.57 -2.60 0.22
N LEU A 69 -12.72 -1.28 0.31
CA LEU A 69 -11.83 -0.41 1.07
C LEU A 69 -11.91 -0.70 2.57
N MET A 70 -13.11 -0.96 3.09
CA MET A 70 -13.31 -1.36 4.48
C MET A 70 -12.71 -2.74 4.77
N GLU A 71 -12.80 -3.69 3.84
CA GLU A 71 -12.10 -4.97 3.94
C GLU A 71 -10.58 -4.75 4.06
N TRP A 72 -9.97 -3.97 3.17
CA TRP A 72 -8.54 -3.63 3.24
C TRP A 72 -8.16 -2.97 4.58
N LYS A 73 -8.98 -2.03 5.08
CA LYS A 73 -8.68 -1.24 6.28
C LYS A 73 -8.85 -2.02 7.58
N LEU A 74 -9.83 -2.92 7.64
CA LEU A 74 -10.18 -3.68 8.85
C LEU A 74 -9.46 -5.02 8.97
N MET A 75 -8.77 -5.46 7.90
CA MET A 75 -7.86 -6.59 7.96
C MET A 75 -6.78 -6.38 9.00
#